data_AF-A0A950KXM3-F1
#
_entry.id   AF-A0A950KXM3-F1
#
_cell.length_a   1.000
_cell.length_b   1.000
_cell.length_c   1.000
_cell.angle_alpha   90.00
_cell.angle_beta   90.00
_cell.angle_gamma   90.00
#
_symmetry.space_group_name_H-M   'P 1'
#
loop_
_entity.id
_entity.type
_entity.pdbx_description
1 polymer ?
#
loop_
_entity_poly.entity_id
_entity_poly.type
_entity_poly.pdbx_seq_one_letter_code
_entity_poly.pdbx_strand_id
1 'polypeptide(L)'
;MDVYRNQPALRQSEHLILFDLGIHLLDVAHFLFGPPRRLRARKWRIRPGITGEDVATVVLDHGAVETIIELSFASVLRDDAFPQTTVLIEGTEG
;
A
#
# COMPACT_ATOMS: atom_id res chain seq x y z
N MET A 1 -2.66 13.87 7.10
CA MET A 1 -1.99 13.78 8.43
C MET A 1 -0.49 13.50 8.23
N ASP A 2 0.41 14.10 9.03
CA ASP A 2 1.86 13.83 8.88
C ASP A 2 2.28 12.60 9.71
N VAL A 3 2.29 11.42 9.09
CA VAL A 3 2.67 10.15 9.71
C VAL A 3 4.07 10.19 10.33
N TYR A 4 5.00 10.92 9.73
CA TYR A 4 6.38 11.02 10.21
C TYR A 4 6.51 11.89 11.45
N ARG A 5 5.57 12.82 11.71
CA ARG A 5 5.55 13.57 12.97
C ARG A 5 5.16 12.66 14.13
N ASN A 6 4.21 11.75 13.89
CA ASN A 6 3.70 10.85 14.92
C ASN A 6 4.63 9.64 15.13
N GLN A 7 5.36 9.24 14.10
CA GLN A 7 6.32 8.14 14.16
C GLN A 7 7.66 8.55 13.54
N PRO A 8 8.50 9.31 14.26
CA PRO A 8 9.74 9.86 13.71
C PRO A 8 10.72 8.81 13.17
N ALA A 9 10.72 7.60 13.74
CA ALA A 9 11.57 6.49 13.33
C ALA A 9 11.34 6.09 11.86
N LEU A 10 10.12 6.28 11.32
CA LEU A 10 9.78 5.95 9.93
C LEU A 10 10.65 6.70 8.91
N ARG A 11 11.19 7.89 9.25
CA ARG A 11 12.08 8.62 8.34
C ARG A 11 13.37 7.86 8.04
N GLN A 12 13.85 7.05 8.97
CA GLN A 12 15.15 6.36 8.86
C GLN A 12 15.02 4.95 8.29
N SER A 13 13.80 4.41 8.16
CA SER A 13 13.58 3.04 7.72
C SER A 13 14.03 2.85 6.26
N GLU A 14 14.86 1.85 6.00
CA GLU A 14 15.30 1.48 4.64
C GLU A 14 14.15 0.87 3.81
N HIS A 15 13.26 0.13 4.49
CA HIS A 15 12.03 -0.38 3.94
C HIS A 15 10.87 0.25 4.68
N LEU A 16 10.02 0.99 3.97
CA LEU A 16 9.05 1.88 4.59
C LEU A 16 7.63 1.46 4.22
N ILE A 17 7.03 2.01 3.15
CA ILE A 17 5.57 1.90 3.02
C ILE A 17 5.08 0.48 2.80
N LEU A 18 5.87 -0.38 2.15
CA LEU A 18 5.49 -1.79 1.96
C LEU A 18 5.57 -2.61 3.26
N PHE A 19 6.49 -2.27 4.15
CA PHE A 19 6.71 -2.99 5.40
C PHE A 19 5.80 -2.48 6.53
N ASP A 20 5.58 -1.16 6.59
CA ASP A 20 4.76 -0.52 7.61
C ASP A 20 3.27 -0.65 7.31
N LEU A 21 2.83 -0.25 6.11
CA LEU A 21 1.41 -0.25 5.74
C LEU A 21 1.05 -1.37 4.76
N GLY A 22 1.91 -1.60 3.77
CA GLY A 22 1.65 -2.55 2.69
C GLY A 22 1.43 -3.98 3.16
N ILE A 23 2.06 -4.39 4.27
CA ILE A 23 1.83 -5.70 4.88
C ILE A 23 0.35 -5.93 5.23
N HIS A 24 -0.35 -4.90 5.71
CA HIS A 24 -1.77 -5.00 6.04
C HIS A 24 -2.65 -5.15 4.79
N LEU A 25 -2.34 -4.42 3.72
CA LEU A 25 -3.12 -4.53 2.47
C LEU A 25 -2.83 -5.84 1.74
N LEU A 26 -1.60 -6.35 1.81
CA LEU A 26 -1.23 -7.67 1.32
C LEU A 26 -1.95 -8.77 2.10
N ASP A 27 -2.08 -8.62 3.42
CA ASP A 27 -2.84 -9.54 4.27
C ASP A 27 -4.34 -9.52 3.95
N VAL A 28 -4.94 -8.34 3.75
CA VAL A 28 -6.34 -8.22 3.30
C VAL A 28 -6.55 -8.89 1.93
N ALA A 29 -5.67 -8.64 0.96
CA ALA A 29 -5.76 -9.29 -0.35
C ALA A 29 -5.64 -10.81 -0.25
N HIS A 30 -4.74 -11.30 0.62
CA HIS A 30 -4.63 -12.74 0.90
C HIS A 30 -5.89 -13.27 1.57
N PHE A 31 -6.44 -12.57 2.57
CA PHE A 31 -7.65 -12.99 3.26
C PHE A 31 -8.85 -13.12 2.31
N LEU A 32 -8.99 -12.16 1.38
CA LEU A 32 -10.11 -12.13 0.42
C LEU A 32 -9.96 -13.14 -0.73
N PHE A 33 -8.77 -13.25 -1.31
CA PHE A 33 -8.57 -13.96 -2.58
C PHE A 33 -7.55 -15.12 -2.51
N GLY A 34 -7.05 -15.44 -1.31
CA GLY A 34 -6.04 -16.46 -1.11
C GLY A 34 -4.64 -16.04 -1.57
N PRO A 35 -3.65 -16.96 -1.54
CA PRO A 35 -2.28 -16.65 -1.89
C PRO A 35 -2.13 -16.31 -3.38
N PRO A 36 -1.39 -15.25 -3.75
CA PRO A 36 -1.16 -14.91 -5.15
C PRO A 36 -0.18 -15.88 -5.81
N ARG A 37 -0.38 -16.14 -7.09
CA ARG A 37 0.51 -16.95 -7.94
C ARG A 37 1.73 -16.16 -8.40
N ARG A 38 1.56 -14.84 -8.61
CA ARG A 38 2.61 -13.90 -9.02
C ARG A 38 2.36 -12.53 -8.40
N LEU A 39 3.46 -11.81 -8.17
CA LEU A 39 3.45 -10.44 -7.68
C LEU A 39 4.36 -9.58 -8.55
N ARG A 40 3.92 -8.36 -8.85
CA ARG A 40 4.76 -7.30 -9.41
C ARG A 40 4.61 -6.06 -8.55
N ALA A 41 5.72 -5.46 -8.13
CA ALA A 41 5.71 -4.22 -7.37
C ALA A 41 6.55 -3.15 -8.06
N ARG A 42 6.09 -1.91 -7.98
CA ARG A 42 6.90 -0.73 -8.23
C ARG A 42 6.87 0.15 -6.99
N LYS A 43 8.01 0.74 -6.68
CA LYS A 43 8.18 1.56 -5.48
C LYS A 43 8.94 2.83 -5.81
N TRP A 44 8.58 3.90 -5.11
CA TRP A 44 9.18 5.21 -5.26
C TRP A 44 9.39 5.85 -3.90
N ARG A 45 10.36 6.75 -3.85
CA ARG A 45 10.59 7.66 -2.74
C ARG A 45 10.36 9.07 -3.24
N ILE A 46 9.30 9.71 -2.76
CA ILE A 46 8.85 11.03 -3.19
C ILE A 46 9.21 12.08 -2.14
N ARG A 47 8.93 11.82 -0.85
CA ARG A 47 9.20 12.79 0.21
C ARG A 47 10.71 13.01 0.40
N PRO A 48 11.19 14.26 0.50
CA PRO A 48 12.56 14.54 0.90
C PRO A 48 12.82 14.20 2.38
N GLY A 49 14.04 13.76 2.71
CA GLY A 49 14.47 13.55 4.09
C GLY A 49 13.98 12.23 4.71
N ILE A 50 13.63 11.24 3.89
CA ILE A 50 13.37 9.86 4.31
C ILE A 50 14.33 8.90 3.59
N THR A 51 14.56 7.73 4.17
CA THR A 51 15.45 6.70 3.61
C THR A 51 14.70 5.80 2.62
N GLY A 52 13.61 5.17 3.03
CA GLY A 52 12.87 4.16 2.26
C GLY A 52 11.80 4.69 1.30
N GLU A 53 11.11 3.77 0.63
CA GLU A 53 9.97 4.09 -0.25
C GLU A 53 8.73 4.55 0.52
N ASP A 54 8.09 5.63 0.08
CA ASP A 54 6.84 6.15 0.66
C ASP A 54 5.66 6.09 -0.30
N VAL A 55 5.87 5.50 -1.48
CA VAL A 55 4.84 5.20 -2.48
C VAL A 55 5.11 3.83 -3.09
N ALA A 56 4.07 3.01 -3.23
CA ALA A 56 4.17 1.74 -3.92
C ALA A 56 2.86 1.37 -4.64
N THR A 57 3.01 0.66 -5.75
CA THR A 57 1.92 -0.04 -6.43
C THR A 57 2.29 -1.51 -6.54
N VAL A 58 1.39 -2.39 -6.09
CA VAL A 58 1.56 -3.84 -6.16
C VAL A 58 0.40 -4.44 -6.93
N VAL A 59 0.72 -5.29 -7.90
CA VAL A 59 -0.26 -6.08 -8.66
C VAL A 59 -0.08 -7.55 -8.31
N LEU A 60 -1.17 -8.17 -7.85
CA LEU A 60 -1.23 -9.58 -7.46
C LEU A 60 -2.11 -10.35 -8.45
N ASP A 61 -1.55 -11.43 -8.99
CA ASP A 61 -2.27 -12.37 -9.86
C ASP A 61 -2.67 -13.60 -9.03
N HIS A 62 -3.97 -13.79 -8.82
CA HIS A 62 -4.56 -14.96 -8.15
C HIS A 62 -5.10 -16.00 -9.14
N GLY A 63 -4.89 -15.79 -10.45
CA GLY A 63 -5.41 -16.62 -11.55
C GLY A 63 -6.75 -16.13 -12.08
N ALA A 64 -7.82 -16.29 -11.30
CA ALA A 64 -9.16 -15.83 -11.68
C ALA A 64 -9.46 -14.39 -11.23
N VAL A 65 -8.62 -13.82 -10.37
CA VAL A 65 -8.76 -12.48 -9.78
C VAL A 65 -7.42 -11.76 -9.89
N GLU A 66 -7.45 -10.47 -10.22
CA GLU A 66 -6.30 -9.56 -10.13
C GLU A 66 -6.57 -8.53 -9.03
N THR A 67 -5.62 -8.32 -8.13
CA THR A 67 -5.70 -7.29 -7.09
C THR A 67 -4.67 -6.20 -7.37
N ILE A 68 -5.09 -4.93 -7.29
CA ILE A 68 -4.19 -3.78 -7.35
C ILE A 68 -4.19 -3.11 -5.98
N ILE A 69 -2.99 -2.98 -5.40
CA ILE A 69 -2.78 -2.31 -4.12
C ILE A 69 -1.98 -1.03 -4.39
N GLU A 70 -2.55 0.10 -4.00
CA GLU A 70 -1.93 1.42 -4.13
C GLU A 70 -1.70 2.02 -2.73
N LEU A 71 -0.47 2.45 -2.49
CA LEU A 71 -0.01 2.92 -1.18
C LEU A 71 0.73 4.25 -1.36
N SER A 72 0.41 5.25 -0.53
CA SER A 72 1.13 6.53 -0.54
C SER A 72 1.09 7.26 0.80
N PHE A 73 2.25 7.62 1.33
CA PHE A 73 2.43 8.63 2.39
C PHE A 73 2.85 10.01 1.83
N ALA A 74 2.89 10.13 0.50
CA ALA A 74 3.30 11.34 -0.21
C ALA A 74 2.12 12.11 -0.82
N SER A 75 0.94 11.49 -0.93
CA SER A 75 -0.24 12.11 -1.53
C SER A 75 -0.71 13.32 -0.72
N VAL A 76 -1.02 14.41 -1.41
CA VAL A 76 -1.64 15.61 -0.83
C VAL A 76 -3.07 15.66 -1.32
N LEU A 77 -3.99 15.18 -0.47
CA LEU A 77 -5.41 15.08 -0.78
C LEU A 77 -6.20 16.12 0.00
N ARG A 78 -7.26 16.67 -0.61
CA ARG A 78 -8.18 17.60 0.06
C ARG A 78 -8.94 16.89 1.18
N ASP A 79 -9.47 15.72 0.89
CA ASP A 79 -10.20 14.86 1.82
C ASP A 79 -9.32 13.64 2.11
N ASP A 80 -8.41 13.81 3.07
CA ASP A 80 -7.49 12.75 3.48
C ASP A 80 -8.23 11.70 4.31
N ALA A 81 -8.42 10.52 3.73
CA ALA A 81 -9.13 9.40 4.35
C ALA A 81 -8.28 8.63 5.37
N PHE A 82 -7.02 9.00 5.61
CA PHE A 82 -6.16 8.29 6.56
C PHE A 82 -6.80 8.21 7.97
N PRO A 83 -6.86 7.02 8.62
CA PRO A 83 -6.19 5.76 8.27
C PRO A 83 -7.08 4.71 7.55
N GLN A 84 -8.15 5.13 6.88
CA GLN A 84 -9.08 4.20 6.22
C GLN A 84 -8.39 3.46 5.05
N THR A 85 -8.62 2.15 4.97
CA THR A 85 -8.29 1.35 3.78
C THR A 85 -9.56 1.18 2.96
N THR A 86 -9.57 1.72 1.76
CA THR A 86 -10.70 1.59 0.82
C THR A 86 -10.48 0.39 -0.10
N VAL A 87 -11.54 -0.35 -0.38
CA VAL A 87 -11.51 -1.51 -1.28
C VAL A 87 -12.69 -1.43 -2.24
N LEU A 88 -12.42 -1.66 -3.53
CA LEU A 88 -13.43 -1.93 -4.55
C LEU A 88 -13.24 -3.39 -5.00
N ILE A 89 -14.32 -4.16 -4.98
CA ILE A 89 -14.34 -5.55 -5.44
C ILE A 89 -15.43 -5.63 -6.49
N GLU A 90 -15.13 -6.25 -7.63
CA GLU A 90 -16.07 -6.44 -8.72
C GLU A 90 -16.23 -7.94 -8.97
N GLY A 91 -17.47 -8.43 -8.93
CA GLY A 91 -17.84 -9.79 -9.27
C GLY A 91 -18.78 -9.85 -10.47
N THR A 92 -19.05 -11.06 -10.97
CA THR A 92 -19.98 -11.26 -12.10
C THR A 92 -21.43 -10.88 -11.79
N GLU A 93 -21.79 -10.74 -10.51
CA GLU A 93 -23.14 -10.41 -10.05
C GLU A 93 -23.20 -9.10 -9.24
N GLY A 94 -22.12 -8.32 -9.24
CA GLY A 94 -21.94 -7.16 -8.38
C GLY A 94 -20.61 -7.20 -7.66
#